data_AF-A0A376LKT2-F1
#
_entry.id   AF-A0A376LKT2-F1
#
_cell.length_a   1.000
_cell.length_b   1.000
_cell.length_c   1.000
_cell.angle_alpha   90.00
_cell.angle_beta   90.00
_cell.angle_gamma   90.00
#
_symmetry.space_group_name_H-M   'P 1'
#
loop_
_entity.id
_entity.type
_entity.pdbx_description
1 polymer ?
#
loop_
_entity_poly.entity_id
_entity_poly.type
_entity_poly.pdbx_seq_one_letter_code
_entity_poly.pdbx_strand_id
1 'polypeptide(L)'
;MVDNVPVHVALRPEKIMLCEEPPANGCNFAVGEVIHIAYLGDLSVYHVRLKSGQMISAQLQNAHRHRKGLPTWGDEVRLCWEVDSCVVLTV
;
A
#
# COMPACT_ATOMS: atom_id res chain seq x y z
N MET A 1 -30.79 0.64 -5.25
CA MET A 1 -29.44 0.33 -4.74
C MET A 1 -29.57 0.16 -3.25
N VAL A 2 -28.94 -0.85 -2.66
CA VAL A 2 -28.94 -1.02 -1.21
C VAL A 2 -27.71 -0.28 -0.69
N ASP A 3 -27.95 0.84 -0.02
CA ASP A 3 -26.88 1.61 0.61
C ASP A 3 -26.50 0.96 1.95
N ASN A 4 -25.25 1.19 2.38
CA ASN A 4 -24.74 0.76 3.69
C ASN A 4 -24.62 -0.77 3.89
N VAL A 5 -24.40 -1.53 2.80
CA VAL A 5 -24.02 -2.93 2.90
C VAL A 5 -22.52 -3.01 3.22
N PRO A 6 -22.10 -3.67 4.32
CA PRO A 6 -20.70 -3.88 4.61
C PRO A 6 -20.07 -4.77 3.53
N VAL A 7 -18.93 -4.35 3.00
CA VAL A 7 -18.17 -5.08 1.99
C VAL A 7 -16.71 -5.18 2.41
N HIS A 8 -16.02 -6.18 1.87
CA HIS A 8 -14.58 -6.31 1.98
C HIS A 8 -13.92 -5.97 0.65
N VAL A 9 -12.66 -5.54 0.69
CA VAL A 9 -11.87 -5.26 -0.51
C VAL A 9 -10.59 -6.09 -0.45
N ALA A 10 -10.32 -6.83 -1.52
CA ALA A 10 -9.03 -7.44 -1.75
C ALA A 10 -8.19 -6.53 -2.64
N LEU A 11 -6.95 -6.29 -2.21
CA LEU A 11 -5.94 -5.53 -2.93
C LEU A 11 -4.63 -6.32 -2.90
N ARG A 12 -4.02 -6.52 -4.07
CA ARG A 12 -2.77 -7.28 -4.17
C ARG A 12 -1.57 -6.39 -3.81
N PRO A 13 -0.60 -6.88 -3.02
CA PRO A 13 0.55 -6.09 -2.58
C PRO A 13 1.39 -5.46 -3.70
N GLU A 14 1.51 -6.13 -4.84
CA GLU A 14 2.27 -5.67 -6.01
C GLU A 14 1.58 -4.53 -6.78
N LYS A 15 0.32 -4.23 -6.47
CA LYS A 15 -0.42 -3.09 -7.01
C LYS A 15 -0.26 -1.81 -6.18
N ILE A 16 0.42 -1.90 -5.03
CA ILE A 16 0.59 -0.79 -4.10
C ILE A 16 1.94 -0.12 -4.34
N MET A 17 1.92 1.18 -4.56
CA MET A 17 3.09 2.00 -4.81
C MET A 17 3.34 2.97 -3.67
N LEU A 18 4.61 3.34 -3.44
CA LEU A 18 4.95 4.49 -2.61
C LEU A 18 4.78 5.79 -3.41
N CYS A 19 4.10 6.77 -2.82
CA CYS A 19 3.99 8.12 -3.35
C CYS A 19 4.48 9.18 -2.36
N GLU A 20 4.94 10.32 -2.86
CA GLU A 20 5.34 11.45 -2.01
C GLU A 20 4.13 12.24 -1.53
N GLU A 21 3.18 12.48 -2.43
CA GLU A 21 1.93 13.18 -2.19
C GLU A 21 0.73 12.33 -2.62
N PRO A 22 -0.47 12.54 -2.02
CA PRO A 22 -1.70 11.94 -2.53
C PRO A 22 -1.90 12.31 -4.01
N PRO A 23 -2.05 11.33 -4.92
CA PRO A 23 -2.20 11.60 -6.35
C PRO A 23 -3.45 12.45 -6.63
N ALA A 24 -3.30 13.43 -7.52
CA ALA A 24 -4.28 14.51 -7.71
C ALA A 24 -5.66 14.04 -8.23
N ASN A 25 -5.75 12.90 -8.93
CA ASN A 25 -7.05 12.37 -9.40
C ASN A 25 -7.02 10.84 -9.55
N GLY A 26 -8.10 10.19 -9.06
CA GLY A 26 -8.49 8.84 -9.50
C GLY A 26 -7.74 7.65 -8.91
N CYS A 27 -6.80 7.86 -7.98
CA CYS A 27 -6.12 6.79 -7.26
C CYS A 27 -6.60 6.73 -5.81
N ASN A 28 -6.66 5.53 -5.26
CA ASN A 28 -6.83 5.33 -3.84
C ASN A 28 -5.49 5.59 -3.13
N PHE A 29 -5.55 6.01 -1.87
CA PHE A 29 -4.36 6.19 -1.06
C PHE A 29 -4.58 5.84 0.40
N ALA A 30 -3.49 5.52 1.08
CA ALA A 30 -3.44 5.32 2.52
C ALA A 30 -2.12 5.87 3.09
N VAL A 31 -2.13 6.18 4.38
CA VAL A 31 -0.93 6.63 5.11
C VAL A 31 -0.74 5.73 6.33
N GLY A 32 0.49 5.30 6.55
CA GLY A 32 0.83 4.46 7.68
C GLY A 32 2.32 4.42 7.96
N GLU A 33 2.68 3.67 8.99
CA GLU A 33 4.06 3.54 9.48
C GLU A 33 4.63 2.18 9.06
N VAL A 34 5.89 2.16 8.58
CA VAL A 34 6.59 0.91 8.26
C VAL A 34 6.99 0.19 9.55
N ILE A 35 6.37 -0.96 9.83
CA ILE A 35 6.66 -1.76 11.03
C ILE A 35 7.66 -2.88 10.74
N HIS A 36 7.59 -3.49 9.55
CA HIS A 36 8.54 -4.52 9.12
C HIS A 36 8.89 -4.39 7.64
N ILE A 37 10.09 -4.85 7.29
CA ILE A 37 10.55 -4.96 5.91
C ILE A 37 11.13 -6.37 5.75
N ALA A 38 10.59 -7.13 4.79
CA ALA A 38 11.11 -8.43 4.42
C ALA A 38 11.80 -8.32 3.06
N TYR A 39 13.02 -8.87 2.96
CA TYR A 39 13.80 -8.84 1.73
C TYR A 39 13.75 -10.22 1.07
N LEU A 40 13.24 -10.28 -0.16
CA LEU A 40 13.10 -11.50 -0.94
C LEU A 40 13.82 -11.32 -2.28
N GLY A 41 15.14 -11.51 -2.28
CA GLY A 41 15.96 -11.39 -3.48
C GLY A 41 15.90 -10.00 -4.10
N ASP A 42 15.21 -9.87 -5.22
CA ASP A 42 15.01 -8.62 -5.96
C ASP A 42 13.77 -7.84 -5.50
N LEU A 43 13.05 -8.31 -4.49
CA LEU A 43 11.87 -7.64 -3.93
C LEU A 43 12.09 -7.25 -2.46
N SER A 44 11.51 -6.11 -2.08
CA SER A 44 11.33 -5.67 -0.70
C SER A 44 9.83 -5.61 -0.40
N VAL A 45 9.39 -6.31 0.65
CA VAL A 45 8.01 -6.29 1.13
C VAL A 45 7.92 -5.42 2.36
N TYR A 46 7.14 -4.35 2.25
CA TYR A 46 6.88 -3.39 3.33
C TYR A 46 5.59 -3.74 4.03
N HIS A 47 5.65 -3.96 5.34
CA HIS A 47 4.48 -4.11 6.19
C HIS A 47 4.19 -2.78 6.88
N VAL A 48 3.10 -2.15 6.47
CA VAL A 48 2.69 -0.81 6.88
C VAL A 48 1.47 -0.90 7.78
N ARG A 49 1.56 -0.30 8.96
CA ARG A 49 0.44 -0.17 9.89
C ARG A 49 -0.29 1.14 9.64
N LEU A 50 -1.56 1.05 9.25
CA LEU A 50 -2.43 2.22 9.10
C LEU A 50 -2.82 2.81 10.47
N LYS A 51 -3.33 4.04 10.47
CA LYS A 51 -3.92 4.68 11.67
C LYS A 51 -5.07 3.88 12.30
N SER A 52 -5.77 3.07 11.49
CA SER A 52 -6.81 2.15 11.97
C SER A 52 -6.27 0.93 12.72
N GLY A 53 -4.95 0.69 12.71
CA GLY A 53 -4.31 -0.52 13.21
C GLY A 53 -4.26 -1.67 12.21
N GLN A 54 -4.91 -1.56 11.05
CA GLN A 54 -4.83 -2.57 10.00
C GLN A 54 -3.42 -2.61 9.38
N MET A 55 -2.92 -3.82 9.17
CA MET A 55 -1.67 -4.04 8.44
C MET A 55 -1.93 -4.19 6.94
N ILE A 56 -1.17 -3.45 6.13
CA ILE A 56 -1.12 -3.57 4.68
C ILE A 56 0.30 -3.97 4.27
N SER A 57 0.41 -4.80 3.23
CA SER A 57 1.69 -5.19 2.65
C SER A 57 1.84 -4.59 1.26
N ALA A 58 2.98 -3.97 0.96
CA ALA A 58 3.34 -3.46 -0.37
C ALA A 58 4.63 -4.12 -0.87
N GLN A 59 4.66 -4.53 -2.14
CA GLN A 59 5.82 -5.19 -2.75
C GLN A 59 6.53 -4.25 -3.72
N LEU A 60 7.80 -3.97 -3.48
CA LEU A 60 8.62 -3.09 -4.29
C LEU A 60 9.80 -3.84 -4.91
N GLN A 61 10.02 -3.65 -6.20
CA GLN A 61 11.21 -4.16 -6.89
C GLN A 61 12.46 -3.33 -6.53
N ASN A 62 13.54 -4.04 -6.21
CA ASN A 62 14.86 -3.48 -5.94
C ASN A 62 15.51 -2.85 -7.20
N ALA A 63 14.93 -2.99 -8.39
CA ALA A 63 15.39 -2.29 -9.60
C ALA A 63 15.37 -0.76 -9.42
N HIS A 64 14.54 -0.24 -8.51
CA HIS A 64 14.50 1.17 -8.14
C HIS A 64 15.44 1.55 -6.98
N ARG A 65 16.49 0.76 -6.70
CA ARG A 65 17.50 1.00 -5.64
C ARG A 65 18.18 2.38 -5.70
N HIS A 66 18.11 3.05 -6.86
CA HIS A 66 18.61 4.42 -7.04
C HIS A 66 17.59 5.52 -6.70
N ARG A 67 16.36 5.18 -6.28
CA ARG A 67 15.45 6.15 -5.68
C ARG A 67 16.06 6.58 -4.33
N LYS A 68 16.56 7.82 -4.26
CA LYS A 68 16.98 8.43 -2.99
C LYS A 68 15.81 8.34 -2.00
N GLY A 69 16.06 7.86 -0.78
CA GLY A 69 15.07 7.86 0.30
C GLY A 69 14.04 6.73 0.26
N LEU A 70 14.48 5.48 0.08
CA LEU A 70 13.60 4.34 0.38
C LEU A 70 13.20 4.39 1.87
N PRO A 71 11.91 4.21 2.19
CA PRO A 71 11.48 4.15 3.58
C PRO A 71 12.17 3.04 4.35
N THR A 72 12.41 3.28 5.63
CA THR A 72 12.92 2.33 6.61
C THR A 72 11.93 2.13 7.74
N TRP A 73 12.27 1.27 8.71
CA TRP A 73 11.45 1.03 9.89
C TRP A 73 11.14 2.32 10.65
N GLY A 74 9.88 2.49 11.04
CA GLY A 74 9.38 3.67 11.76
C GLY A 74 9.03 4.85 10.86
N ASP A 75 9.36 4.82 9.57
CA ASP A 75 9.00 5.91 8.66
C ASP A 75 7.49 5.92 8.36
N GLU A 76 6.92 7.12 8.35
CA GLU A 76 5.59 7.33 7.77
C GLU A 76 5.70 7.31 6.24
N VAL A 77 4.85 6.51 5.61
CA VAL A 77 4.78 6.35 4.16
C VAL A 77 3.37 6.61 3.65
N ARG A 78 3.29 7.16 2.44
CA ARG A 78 2.05 7.25 1.68
C ARG A 78 2.06 6.15 0.62
N LEU A 79 0.97 5.40 0.61
CA LEU A 79 0.72 4.31 -0.31
C LEU A 79 -0.39 4.74 -1.27
N CYS A 80 -0.26 4.40 -2.55
CA CYS A 80 -1.32 4.60 -3.52
C CYS A 80 -1.48 3.39 -4.44
N TRP A 81 -2.68 3.25 -5.01
CA TRP A 81 -3.01 2.23 -6.00
C TRP A 81 -4.14 2.72 -6.91
N GLU A 82 -4.20 2.15 -8.10
CA GLU A 82 -5.25 2.43 -9.08
C GLU A 82 -6.62 1.96 -8.57
N VAL A 83 -7.69 2.66 -8.94
CA VAL A 83 -9.06 2.31 -8.52
C VAL A 83 -9.49 0.93 -9.01
N ASP A 84 -9.00 0.49 -10.17
CA ASP A 84 -9.28 -0.82 -10.77
C ASP A 84 -8.48 -1.99 -10.16
N SER A 85 -7.55 -1.70 -9.24
CA SER A 85 -6.69 -2.72 -8.61
C SER A 85 -7.35 -3.40 -7.41
N CYS A 86 -8.55 -2.97 -7.06
CA CYS A 86 -9.36 -3.53 -5.97
C CYS A 86 -10.43 -4.50 -6.49
N VAL A 87 -10.64 -5.59 -5.78
CA VAL A 87 -11.79 -6.48 -5.98
C VAL A 87 -12.71 -6.40 -4.77
N VAL A 88 -13.97 -6.07 -5.00
CA VAL A 88 -15.00 -6.02 -3.94
C VAL A 88 -15.47 -7.44 -3.67
N LEU A 89 -15.55 -7.79 -2.38
CA LEU A 89 -16.01 -9.07 -1.88
C LEU A 89 -17.25 -8.86 -1.01
N THR A 90 -18.30 -9.62 -1.31
CA THR A 90 -19.54 -9.68 -0.53
C THR A 90 -19.62 -11.05 0.14
N VAL A 91 -20.06 -11.09 1.39
CA VAL A 91 -20.36 -12.33 2.12
C VAL A 91 -21.78 -12.81 1.86
#